data_AF-A0A0C9SW79-F1
#
_entry.id   AF-A0A0C9SW79-F1
#
_cell.length_a   1.000
_cell.length_b   1.000
_cell.length_c   1.000
_cell.angle_alpha   90.00
_cell.angle_beta   90.00
_cell.angle_gamma   90.00
#
_symmetry.space_group_name_H-M   'P 1'
#
loop_
_entity.id
_entity.type
_entity.pdbx_description
1 polymer ?
#
loop_
_entity_poly.entity_id
_entity_poly.type
_entity_poly.pdbx_seq_one_letter_code
_entity_poly.pdbx_strand_id
1 'polypeptide(L)'
;DQPGLPTYAQYKRIEAAYLNSLSPRKRDKALITQTMFDKIWDVIHQPEACNIETPQFRFWVRKMFTLSQPQGRQTEDDDDDSCDLPAVVLHENRPVAVKEQLYELFCYCHSQAGHAGRDKTCAVIRQHYSWVPKELTAQFVKACPTCTLKRSGN
;
A
#
# COMPACT_ATOMS: atom_id res chain seq x y z
N ASP A 1 4.13 10.60 15.56
CA ASP A 1 4.35 11.67 14.56
C ASP A 1 5.84 11.87 14.31
N GLN A 2 6.22 12.15 13.06
CA GLN A 2 7.62 12.42 12.68
C GLN A 2 7.85 13.92 12.47
N PRO A 3 8.93 14.51 13.02
CA PRO A 3 9.22 15.93 12.85
C PRO A 3 9.46 16.29 11.38
N GLY A 4 8.95 17.44 10.93
CA GLY A 4 9.06 17.87 9.53
C GLY A 4 8.09 17.19 8.55
N LEU A 5 7.20 16.32 9.03
CA LEU A 5 6.18 15.64 8.25
C LEU A 5 4.77 15.99 8.76
N PRO A 6 3.71 15.71 7.98
CA PRO A 6 2.35 15.78 8.49
C PRO A 6 2.20 14.87 9.71
N THR A 7 1.46 15.34 10.71
CA THR A 7 1.04 14.51 11.85
C THR A 7 0.07 13.42 11.38
N TYR A 8 -0.04 12.33 12.15
CA TYR A 8 -1.01 11.27 11.89
C TYR A 8 -2.43 11.83 11.80
N ALA A 9 -2.81 12.74 12.71
CA ALA A 9 -4.12 13.36 12.72
C ALA A 9 -4.39 14.18 11.44
N GLN A 10 -3.40 14.92 10.92
CA GLN A 10 -3.52 15.62 9.64
C GLN A 10 -3.66 14.64 8.48
N TYR A 11 -2.85 13.58 8.46
CA TYR A 11 -2.96 12.53 7.46
C TYR A 11 -4.36 11.88 7.46
N LYS A 12 -4.94 11.57 8.62
CA LYS A 12 -6.30 10.99 8.68
C LYS A 12 -7.37 11.91 8.11
N ARG A 13 -7.24 13.22 8.27
CA ARG A 13 -8.14 14.19 7.61
C ARG A 13 -7.98 14.17 6.09
N ILE A 14 -6.74 14.09 5.62
CA ILE A 14 -6.43 13.99 4.17
C ILE A 14 -6.98 12.69 3.60
N GLU A 15 -6.75 11.55 4.26
CA GLU A 15 -7.27 10.24 3.88
C GLU A 15 -8.80 10.25 3.82
N ALA A 16 -9.47 10.81 4.82
CA ALA A 16 -10.92 10.93 4.85
C ALA A 16 -11.45 11.84 3.73
N ALA A 17 -10.82 12.98 3.50
CA ALA A 17 -11.17 13.88 2.40
C ALA A 17 -11.00 13.20 1.03
N TYR A 18 -9.90 12.46 0.84
CA TYR A 18 -9.67 11.65 -0.35
C TYR A 18 -10.79 10.62 -0.56
N LEU A 19 -11.11 9.82 0.45
CA LEU A 19 -12.18 8.81 0.35
C LEU A 19 -13.56 9.43 0.09
N ASN A 20 -13.85 10.59 0.67
CA ASN A 20 -15.11 11.32 0.45
C ASN A 20 -15.20 11.96 -0.94
N SER A 21 -14.06 12.23 -1.59
CA SER A 21 -14.05 12.74 -2.97
C SER A 21 -14.35 11.66 -4.02
N LEU A 22 -14.26 10.38 -3.64
CA LEU A 22 -14.50 9.25 -4.53
C LEU A 22 -15.99 8.86 -4.56
N SER A 23 -16.45 8.38 -5.73
CA SER A 23 -17.76 7.76 -5.83
C SER A 23 -17.83 6.47 -4.98
N PRO A 24 -19.01 6.07 -4.48
CA PRO A 24 -19.16 4.87 -3.65
C PRO A 24 -18.51 3.62 -4.27
N ARG A 25 -18.71 3.41 -5.58
CA ARG A 25 -18.12 2.30 -6.32
C ARG A 25 -16.59 2.29 -6.33
N LYS A 26 -15.94 3.46 -6.31
CA LYS A 26 -14.48 3.57 -6.29
C LYS A 26 -13.93 3.49 -4.86
N ARG A 27 -14.66 4.04 -3.89
CA ARG A 27 -14.25 4.15 -2.49
C ARG A 27 -13.97 2.78 -1.86
N ASP A 28 -14.82 1.79 -2.13
CA ASP A 28 -14.75 0.47 -1.47
C ASP A 28 -13.45 -0.29 -1.75
N LYS A 29 -12.84 -0.08 -2.94
CA LYS A 29 -11.60 -0.76 -3.35
C LYS A 29 -10.40 0.20 -3.48
N ALA A 30 -10.59 1.48 -3.13
CA ALA A 30 -9.55 2.50 -3.31
C ALA A 30 -8.36 2.27 -2.38
N LEU A 31 -8.62 1.88 -1.13
CA LEU A 31 -7.62 1.53 -0.12
C LEU A 31 -7.97 0.16 0.43
N ILE A 32 -6.99 -0.74 0.51
CA ILE A 32 -7.19 -2.07 1.10
C ILE A 32 -7.10 -1.93 2.62
N THR A 33 -8.21 -2.12 3.33
CA THR A 33 -8.18 -2.21 4.80
C THR A 33 -7.61 -3.54 5.25
N GLN A 34 -7.15 -3.64 6.49
CA GLN A 34 -6.72 -4.93 7.06
C GLN A 34 -7.78 -6.02 6.88
N THR A 35 -9.05 -5.74 7.18
CA THR A 35 -10.14 -6.70 6.98
C THR A 35 -10.32 -7.11 5.52
N MET A 36 -10.08 -6.21 4.56
CA MET A 36 -10.12 -6.56 3.13
C MET A 36 -8.90 -7.40 2.73
N PHE A 37 -7.73 -7.08 3.29
CA PHE A 37 -6.50 -7.84 3.10
C PHE A 37 -6.66 -9.28 3.59
N ASP A 38 -7.25 -9.50 4.78
CA ASP A 38 -7.50 -10.84 5.32
C ASP A 38 -8.44 -11.65 4.41
N LYS A 39 -9.48 -11.02 3.87
CA LYS A 39 -10.38 -11.66 2.88
C LYS A 39 -9.66 -11.97 1.56
N ILE A 40 -8.80 -11.07 1.10
CA ILE A 40 -7.97 -11.31 -0.09
C ILE A 40 -7.06 -12.52 0.17
N TRP A 41 -6.43 -12.57 1.33
CA TRP A 41 -5.58 -13.68 1.77
C TRP A 41 -6.33 -15.01 1.76
N ASP A 42 -7.52 -15.06 2.37
CA ASP A 42 -8.35 -16.27 2.43
C ASP A 42 -8.75 -16.76 1.03
N VAL A 43 -9.16 -15.85 0.13
CA VAL A 43 -9.55 -16.20 -1.24
C VAL A 43 -8.38 -16.78 -2.04
N ILE A 44 -7.16 -16.30 -1.82
CA ILE A 44 -5.99 -16.82 -2.54
C ILE A 44 -5.55 -18.17 -1.94
N HIS A 45 -5.63 -18.35 -0.62
CA HIS A 45 -5.27 -19.62 0.03
C HIS A 45 -6.31 -20.73 -0.19
N GLN A 46 -7.58 -20.38 -0.33
CA GLN A 46 -8.68 -21.33 -0.52
C GLN A 46 -9.47 -20.97 -1.78
N PRO A 47 -8.91 -21.19 -2.99
CA PRO A 47 -9.54 -20.74 -4.24
C PRO A 47 -10.90 -21.40 -4.49
N GLU A 48 -11.14 -22.59 -3.97
CA GLU A 48 -12.40 -23.35 -4.12
C GLU A 48 -13.48 -22.94 -3.10
N ALA A 49 -13.14 -22.17 -2.07
CA ALA A 49 -14.07 -21.75 -1.04
C ALA A 49 -15.10 -20.75 -1.60
N CYS A 50 -16.33 -21.23 -1.82
CA CYS A 50 -17.43 -20.42 -2.36
C CYS A 50 -18.16 -19.57 -1.30
N ASN A 51 -17.87 -19.81 -0.02
CA ASN A 51 -18.46 -19.09 1.12
C ASN A 51 -17.77 -17.75 1.42
N ILE A 52 -16.60 -17.48 0.85
CA ILE A 52 -15.89 -16.21 1.05
C ILE A 52 -16.45 -15.17 0.09
N GLU A 53 -17.14 -14.17 0.66
CA GLU A 53 -17.64 -13.00 -0.06
C GLU A 53 -18.47 -13.34 -1.32
N THR A 54 -18.69 -12.34 -2.18
CA THR A 54 -19.43 -12.51 -3.45
C THR A 54 -18.54 -13.14 -4.54
N PRO A 55 -19.14 -13.84 -5.54
CA PRO A 55 -18.39 -14.35 -6.70
C PRO A 55 -17.60 -13.26 -7.45
N GLN A 56 -18.15 -12.04 -7.54
CA GLN A 56 -17.49 -10.90 -8.17
C GLN A 56 -16.24 -10.45 -7.41
N PHE A 57 -16.29 -10.50 -6.07
CA PHE A 57 -15.13 -10.22 -5.23
C PHE A 57 -14.03 -11.26 -5.48
N ARG A 58 -14.36 -12.56 -5.43
CA ARG A 58 -13.39 -13.63 -5.66
C ARG A 58 -12.73 -13.55 -7.04
N PHE A 59 -13.52 -13.30 -8.09
CA PHE A 59 -12.99 -13.09 -9.44
C PHE A 59 -12.03 -11.90 -9.51
N TRP A 60 -12.40 -10.78 -8.87
CA TRP A 60 -11.54 -9.61 -8.80
C TRP A 60 -10.24 -9.90 -8.04
N VAL A 61 -10.29 -10.62 -6.92
CA VAL A 61 -9.10 -10.96 -6.13
C VAL A 61 -8.11 -11.79 -6.96
N ARG A 62 -8.57 -12.90 -7.56
CA ARG A 62 -7.71 -13.78 -8.36
C ARG A 62 -7.13 -13.09 -9.60
N LYS A 63 -7.80 -12.04 -10.09
CA LYS A 63 -7.33 -11.26 -11.24
C LYS A 63 -6.27 -10.23 -10.86
N MET A 64 -6.37 -9.62 -9.67
CA MET A 64 -5.52 -8.49 -9.29
C MET A 64 -4.35 -8.89 -8.40
N PHE A 65 -4.49 -9.95 -7.60
CA PHE A 65 -3.51 -10.32 -6.57
C PHE A 65 -2.93 -11.71 -6.80
N THR A 66 -1.70 -11.90 -6.34
CA THR A 66 -0.98 -13.18 -6.30
C THR A 66 -0.33 -13.36 -4.93
N LEU A 67 0.02 -14.58 -4.53
CA LEU A 67 0.87 -14.80 -3.35
C LEU A 67 2.33 -14.81 -3.79
N SER A 68 3.21 -14.23 -2.98
CA SER A 68 4.64 -14.55 -3.07
C SER A 68 4.78 -16.04 -2.78
N GLN A 69 5.16 -16.82 -3.78
CA GLN A 69 5.55 -18.20 -3.52
C GLN A 69 6.73 -18.13 -2.53
N PRO A 70 6.73 -18.88 -1.41
CA PRO A 70 7.94 -19.01 -0.63
C PRO A 70 9.01 -19.45 -1.61
N GLN A 71 10.12 -18.71 -1.63
CA GLN A 71 11.18 -18.90 -2.60
C GLN A 71 11.83 -20.25 -2.28
N GLY A 72 11.22 -21.33 -2.77
CA GLY A 72 11.88 -22.61 -2.98
C GLY A 72 12.93 -22.32 -4.03
N ARG A 73 14.10 -21.91 -3.56
CA ARG A 73 15.31 -21.75 -4.33
C ARG A 73 15.55 -23.10 -5.02
N GLN A 74 15.18 -23.23 -6.28
CA GLN A 74 15.78 -24.24 -7.15
C GLN A 74 17.20 -23.76 -7.46
N THR A 75 18.06 -23.78 -6.46
CA THR A 75 19.49 -24.02 -6.65
C THR A 75 19.74 -25.32 -5.93
N GLU A 76 19.84 -26.39 -6.71
CA GLU A 76 20.57 -27.58 -6.30
C GLU A 76 21.97 -27.06 -5.95
N ASP A 77 22.23 -26.79 -4.67
CA ASP A 77 23.55 -26.65 -4.03
C ASP A 77 23.34 -26.16 -2.58
N ASP A 78 23.69 -27.05 -1.65
CA ASP A 78 24.13 -26.90 -0.26
C ASP A 78 23.43 -25.95 0.75
N ASP A 79 23.13 -26.55 1.92
CA ASP A 79 23.12 -25.97 3.27
C ASP A 79 22.75 -24.47 3.42
N ASP A 80 21.49 -24.13 3.72
CA ASP A 80 21.21 -22.95 4.54
C ASP A 80 19.77 -22.94 5.10
N ASP A 81 19.67 -22.47 6.34
CA ASP A 81 18.48 -22.24 7.16
C ASP A 81 17.28 -21.68 6.35
N SER A 82 16.31 -22.54 6.01
CA SER A 82 15.09 -22.12 5.32
C SER A 82 14.21 -21.34 6.29
N CYS A 83 14.49 -20.04 6.40
CA CYS A 83 13.63 -19.11 7.08
C CYS A 83 12.26 -19.11 6.37
N ASP A 84 11.27 -19.65 7.08
CA ASP A 84 9.87 -19.76 6.66
C ASP A 84 9.29 -18.34 6.58
N LEU A 85 9.62 -17.63 5.50
CA LEU A 85 9.17 -16.27 5.29
C LEU A 85 7.66 -16.31 5.05
N PRO A 86 6.85 -15.57 5.82
CA PRO A 86 5.41 -15.60 5.66
C PRO A 86 5.07 -15.17 4.24
N ALA A 87 4.18 -15.92 3.58
CA ALA A 87 3.69 -15.53 2.27
C ALA A 87 3.08 -14.11 2.34
N VAL A 88 3.24 -13.33 1.27
CA VAL A 88 2.77 -11.95 1.20
C VAL A 88 1.85 -11.80 -0.01
N VAL A 89 0.75 -11.07 0.15
CA VAL A 89 -0.13 -10.71 -0.97
C VAL A 89 0.58 -9.68 -1.85
N LEU A 90 0.81 -10.05 -3.10
CA LEU A 90 1.44 -9.23 -4.12
C LEU A 90 0.40 -8.70 -5.11
N HIS A 91 0.66 -7.49 -5.61
CA HIS A 91 0.06 -6.92 -6.81
C HIS A 91 1.19 -6.32 -7.64
N GLU A 92 1.28 -6.67 -8.93
CA GLU A 92 2.40 -6.28 -9.80
C GLU A 92 3.79 -6.65 -9.21
N ASN A 93 3.89 -7.83 -8.60
CA ASN A 93 5.11 -8.35 -7.93
C ASN A 93 5.58 -7.51 -6.72
N ARG A 94 4.70 -6.71 -6.11
CA ARG A 94 5.01 -5.87 -4.96
C ARG A 94 3.97 -6.03 -3.86
N PRO A 95 4.37 -5.97 -2.57
CA PRO A 95 3.44 -6.11 -1.46
C PRO A 95 2.37 -5.02 -1.51
N VAL A 96 1.13 -5.43 -1.29
CA VAL A 96 -0.03 -4.53 -1.28
C VAL A 96 0.00 -3.66 -0.02
N ALA A 97 -0.05 -2.34 -0.17
CA ALA A 97 -0.13 -1.44 0.96
C ALA A 97 -1.51 -1.51 1.64
N VAL A 98 -1.50 -1.74 2.95
CA VAL A 98 -2.70 -1.72 3.79
C VAL A 98 -2.96 -0.30 4.28
N LYS A 99 -4.22 0.12 4.28
CA LYS A 99 -4.69 1.45 4.64
C LYS A 99 -4.12 1.92 5.98
N GLU A 100 -4.15 1.05 6.97
CA GLU A 100 -3.70 1.33 8.34
C GLU A 100 -2.20 1.66 8.40
N GLN A 101 -1.40 1.13 7.48
CA GLN A 101 0.06 1.31 7.40
C GLN A 101 0.47 2.48 6.49
N LEU A 102 -0.48 3.08 5.73
CA LEU A 102 -0.16 4.10 4.74
C LEU A 102 0.53 5.33 5.32
N TYR A 103 0.21 5.73 6.55
CA TYR A 103 0.87 6.87 7.18
C TYR A 103 2.38 6.65 7.31
N GLU A 104 2.77 5.52 7.88
CA GLU A 104 4.18 5.17 8.11
C GLU A 104 4.92 5.01 6.79
N LEU A 105 4.28 4.38 5.80
CA LEU A 105 4.77 4.25 4.43
C LEU A 105 5.02 5.62 3.80
N PHE A 106 4.06 6.56 3.91
CA PHE A 106 4.23 7.91 3.38
C PHE A 106 5.36 8.66 4.06
N CYS A 107 5.44 8.59 5.39
CA CYS A 107 6.53 9.18 6.16
C CYS A 107 7.90 8.65 5.71
N TYR A 108 8.04 7.33 5.63
CA TYR A 108 9.26 6.65 5.20
C TYR A 108 9.65 7.03 3.77
N CYS A 109 8.76 6.79 2.79
CA CYS A 109 9.07 7.02 1.39
C CYS A 109 9.28 8.50 1.05
N HIS A 110 8.54 9.42 1.69
CA HIS A 110 8.71 10.85 1.44
C HIS A 110 10.00 11.40 2.07
N SER A 111 10.37 10.91 3.25
CA SER A 111 11.66 11.20 3.88
C SER A 111 12.82 10.67 3.03
N GLN A 112 12.75 9.42 2.56
CA GLN A 112 13.74 8.80 1.67
C GLN A 112 13.84 9.53 0.31
N ALA A 113 12.73 10.07 -0.20
CA ALA A 113 12.73 10.90 -1.40
C ALA A 113 13.39 12.28 -1.18
N GLY A 114 13.74 12.64 0.06
CA GLY A 114 14.35 13.92 0.43
C GLY A 114 13.35 15.08 0.35
N HIS A 115 12.11 14.88 0.80
CA HIS A 115 11.03 15.88 0.69
C HIS A 115 10.73 16.33 -0.75
N ALA A 116 10.95 15.44 -1.71
CA ALA A 116 10.68 15.72 -3.11
C ALA A 116 9.18 15.74 -3.44
N GLY A 117 8.85 16.28 -4.62
CA GLY A 117 7.48 16.36 -5.09
C GLY A 117 6.77 15.01 -5.25
N ARG A 118 5.49 15.09 -5.61
CA ARG A 118 4.59 13.93 -5.79
C ARG A 118 5.22 12.82 -6.62
N ASP A 119 5.74 13.14 -7.81
CA ASP A 119 6.16 12.11 -8.77
C ASP A 119 7.37 11.32 -8.29
N LYS A 120 8.36 11.98 -7.66
CA LYS A 120 9.51 11.32 -7.05
C LYS A 120 9.12 10.49 -5.83
N THR A 121 8.23 11.00 -4.98
CA THR A 121 7.70 10.24 -3.83
C THR A 121 6.93 8.99 -4.31
N CYS A 122 6.11 9.12 -5.36
CA CYS A 122 5.41 7.97 -5.97
C CYS A 122 6.38 6.95 -6.56
N ALA A 123 7.49 7.39 -7.15
CA ALA A 123 8.51 6.48 -7.66
C ALA A 123 9.13 5.65 -6.53
N VAL A 124 9.46 6.27 -5.39
CA VAL A 124 9.97 5.56 -4.19
C VAL A 124 8.92 4.60 -3.64
N ILE A 125 7.65 5.02 -3.51
CA ILE A 125 6.57 4.14 -3.05
C ILE A 125 6.46 2.92 -3.96
N ARG A 126 6.46 3.12 -5.29
CA ARG A 126 6.41 2.05 -6.28
C ARG A 126 7.63 1.14 -6.25
N GLN A 127 8.74 1.49 -5.61
CA GLN A 127 9.88 0.58 -5.42
C GLN A 127 9.66 -0.41 -4.28
N HIS A 128 8.74 -0.11 -3.35
CA HIS A 128 8.54 -0.90 -2.14
C HIS A 128 7.15 -1.53 -2.06
N TYR A 129 6.10 -0.82 -2.49
CA TYR A 129 4.71 -1.22 -2.31
C TYR A 129 3.86 -0.99 -3.57
N SER A 130 2.74 -1.68 -3.63
CA SER A 130 1.68 -1.48 -4.63
C SER A 130 0.39 -0.98 -3.97
N TRP A 131 -0.61 -0.66 -4.80
CA TRP A 131 -1.95 -0.24 -4.35
C TRP A 131 -2.02 1.07 -3.54
N VAL A 132 -1.06 1.99 -3.77
CA VAL A 132 -1.08 3.33 -3.15
C VAL A 132 -1.61 4.38 -4.15
N PRO A 133 -2.72 5.08 -3.86
CA PRO A 133 -3.26 6.07 -4.78
C PRO A 133 -2.36 7.30 -4.93
N LYS A 134 -2.01 7.64 -6.18
CA LYS A 134 -1.17 8.81 -6.52
C LYS A 134 -1.74 10.13 -6.01
N GLU A 135 -3.06 10.27 -6.01
CA GLU A 135 -3.75 11.47 -5.53
C GLU A 135 -3.62 11.64 -4.01
N LEU A 136 -3.73 10.54 -3.26
CA LEU A 136 -3.51 10.55 -1.81
C LEU A 136 -2.06 10.94 -1.48
N THR A 137 -1.08 10.41 -2.21
CA THR A 137 0.33 10.83 -2.11
C THR A 137 0.49 12.33 -2.38
N ALA A 138 -0.18 12.86 -3.40
CA ALA A 138 -0.10 14.28 -3.76
C ALA A 138 -0.60 15.17 -2.62
N GLN A 139 -1.73 14.80 -1.99
CA GLN A 139 -2.31 15.54 -0.87
C GLN A 139 -1.41 15.47 0.37
N PHE A 140 -0.81 14.31 0.66
CA PHE A 140 0.18 14.17 1.75
C PHE A 140 1.40 15.10 1.55
N VAL A 141 2.02 15.07 0.36
CA VAL A 141 3.16 15.94 0.05
C VAL A 141 2.79 17.43 0.08
N LYS A 142 1.57 17.78 -0.32
CA LYS A 142 1.04 19.15 -0.22
C LYS A 142 0.90 19.60 1.23
N ALA A 143 0.54 18.71 2.14
CA ALA A 143 0.38 19.01 3.56
C ALA A 143 1.70 18.97 4.36
N CYS A 144 2.80 18.52 3.74
CA CYS A 144 4.09 18.45 4.43
C CYS A 144 4.58 19.86 4.84
N PRO A 145 4.86 20.11 6.14
CA PRO A 145 5.29 21.42 6.62
C PRO A 145 6.64 21.81 6.04
N THR A 146 7.62 20.89 5.98
CA THR A 146 8.94 21.15 5.39
C THR A 146 8.85 21.56 3.92
N CYS A 147 8.02 20.85 3.13
CA CYS A 147 7.82 21.19 1.73
C CYS A 147 7.01 22.47 1.53
N THR A 148 6.11 22.80 2.45
CA THR A 148 5.32 24.03 2.41
C THR A 148 6.19 25.24 2.70
N LEU A 149 7.02 25.18 3.76
CA LEU A 149 7.97 26.23 4.10
C LEU A 149 8.97 26.51 2.97
N LYS A 150 9.53 25.46 2.34
CA LYS A 150 10.40 25.59 1.17
C LYS A 150 9.71 26.24 -0.04
N ARG A 151 8.39 26.05 -0.19
CA ARG A 151 7.61 26.65 -1.28
C ARG A 151 7.19 28.09 -1.03
N SER A 152 6.94 28.47 0.23
CA SER A 152 6.53 29.83 0.60
C SER A 152 7.70 30.80 0.78
N GLY A 153 8.93 30.29 0.96
CA GLY A 153 10.15 31.09 1.07
C GLY A 153 10.83 31.42 -0.26
N ASN A 154 10.13 31.26 -1.38
CA ASN A 154 10.61 31.50 -2.74
C ASN A 154 9.59 32.34 -3.51
#